data_AF-A0A951DRR6-F1
#
_entry.id   AF-A0A951DRR6-F1
#
_cell.length_a   1.000
_cell.length_b   1.000
_cell.length_c   1.000
_cell.angle_alpha   90.00
_cell.angle_beta   90.00
_cell.angle_gamma   90.00
#
_symmetry.space_group_name_H-M   'P 1'
#
loop_
_entity.id
_entity.type
_entity.pdbx_description
1 polymer ?
#
loop_
_entity_poly.entity_id
_entity_poly.type
_entity_poly.pdbx_seq_one_letter_code
_entity_poly.pdbx_strand_id
1 'polypeptide(L)'
;MLEHLPQAERLFVSRKLNKAWSEPDARRAEAQLRALAKQLDTNHPGAAASLLEGLDETLTVTRLGLSGSLLDTFKSTNPIESMISIARDVTGNVKRWKNGKMVVRWMAAGLLDAEKRFRRVKGYRDMPMLRVALRRHHQGVESTRRSA
;
A
#
# COMPACT_ATOMS: atom_id res chain seq x y z
N MET A 1 6.22 10.36 5.93
CA MET A 1 5.67 11.59 5.28
C MET A 1 4.81 12.44 6.21
N LEU A 2 3.55 12.09 6.52
CA LEU A 2 2.67 12.93 7.35
C LEU A 2 3.18 13.16 8.78
N GLU A 3 3.98 12.22 9.30
CA GLU A 3 4.62 12.34 10.61
C GLU A 3 5.61 13.52 10.69
N HIS A 4 6.19 13.93 9.56
CA HIS A 4 7.10 15.09 9.46
C HIS A 4 6.36 16.43 9.41
N LEU A 5 5.02 16.44 9.47
CA LEU A 5 4.20 17.65 9.43
C LEU A 5 3.60 17.98 10.80
N PRO A 6 3.41 19.27 11.12
CA PRO A 6 2.59 19.70 12.25
C PRO A 6 1.16 19.14 12.14
N GLN A 7 0.54 18.81 13.27
CA GLN A 7 -0.79 18.18 13.31
C GLN A 7 -1.86 18.97 12.56
N ALA A 8 -1.78 20.32 12.59
CA ALA A 8 -2.70 21.21 11.89
C ALA A 8 -2.65 21.05 10.36
N GLU A 9 -1.49 20.72 9.79
CA GLU A 9 -1.28 20.66 8.34
C GLU A 9 -1.52 19.26 7.76
N ARG A 10 -1.46 18.22 8.60
CA ARG A 10 -1.61 16.81 8.19
C ARG A 10 -2.91 16.56 7.42
N LEU A 11 -4.02 17.14 7.85
CA LEU A 11 -5.32 16.97 7.18
C LEU A 11 -5.31 17.54 5.76
N PHE A 12 -4.74 18.74 5.58
CA PHE A 12 -4.69 19.39 4.28
C PHE A 12 -3.77 18.63 3.31
N VAL A 13 -2.58 18.24 3.77
CA VAL A 13 -1.63 17.48 2.95
C VAL A 13 -2.18 16.10 2.62
N SER A 14 -2.81 15.42 3.58
CA SER A 14 -3.47 14.12 3.35
C SER A 14 -4.54 14.21 2.25
N ARG A 15 -5.36 15.27 2.23
CA ARG A 15 -6.33 15.49 1.15
C ARG A 15 -5.67 15.65 -0.22
N LYS A 16 -4.56 16.40 -0.31
CA LYS A 16 -3.81 16.55 -1.57
C LYS A 16 -3.21 15.22 -2.04
N LEU A 17 -2.63 14.44 -1.13
CA LEU A 17 -2.10 13.10 -1.42
C LEU A 17 -3.19 12.18 -1.94
N ASN A 18 -4.31 12.08 -1.23
CA ASN A 18 -5.44 11.25 -1.64
C ASN A 18 -5.97 11.67 -3.02
N LYS A 19 -6.09 12.98 -3.29
CA LYS A 19 -6.49 13.47 -4.61
C LYS A 19 -5.52 13.01 -5.70
N ALA A 20 -4.22 13.17 -5.49
CA ALA A 20 -3.21 12.76 -6.46
C ALA A 20 -3.17 11.24 -6.65
N TRP A 21 -3.33 10.45 -5.59
CA TRP A 21 -3.43 9.00 -5.69
C TRP A 21 -4.74 8.52 -6.31
N SER A 22 -5.82 9.31 -6.26
CA SER A 22 -7.08 9.01 -6.97
C SER A 22 -7.02 9.31 -8.47
N GLU A 23 -5.99 10.01 -8.97
CA GLU A 23 -5.82 10.27 -10.40
C GLU A 23 -5.57 8.95 -11.17
N PRO A 24 -6.38 8.65 -12.21
CA PRO A 24 -6.22 7.42 -13.01
C PRO A 24 -5.01 7.45 -13.94
N ASP A 25 -4.55 8.63 -14.38
CA ASP A 25 -3.34 8.76 -15.18
C ASP A 25 -2.10 8.86 -14.27
N ALA A 26 -1.27 7.82 -14.30
CA ALA A 26 -0.06 7.77 -13.48
C ALA A 26 0.91 8.94 -13.71
N ARG A 27 1.00 9.48 -14.93
CA ARG A 27 1.88 10.63 -15.23
C ARG A 27 1.34 11.91 -14.60
N ARG A 28 0.02 12.10 -14.65
CA ARG A 28 -0.64 13.24 -13.97
C ARG A 28 -0.55 13.11 -12.46
N ALA A 29 -0.74 11.92 -11.93
CA ALA A 29 -0.58 11.63 -10.51
C ALA A 29 0.85 11.97 -10.05
N GLU A 30 1.85 11.52 -10.80
CA GLU A 30 3.26 11.82 -10.52
C GLU A 30 3.55 13.33 -10.55
N ALA A 31 3.07 14.04 -11.56
CA ALA A 31 3.22 15.49 -11.65
C ALA A 31 2.60 16.21 -10.45
N GLN A 32 1.41 15.79 -10.01
CA GLN A 32 0.75 16.35 -8.83
C GLN A 32 1.53 16.09 -7.54
N LEU A 33 2.06 14.87 -7.37
CA LEU A 33 2.86 14.50 -6.19
C LEU A 33 4.21 15.22 -6.16
N ARG A 34 4.90 15.36 -7.29
CA ARG A 34 6.14 16.14 -7.40
C ARG A 34 5.90 17.63 -7.13
N ALA A 35 4.79 18.18 -7.62
CA ALA A 35 4.41 19.56 -7.31
C ALA A 35 4.14 19.74 -5.81
N LEU A 36 3.49 18.76 -5.16
CA LEU A 36 3.29 18.77 -3.71
C LEU A 36 4.62 18.67 -2.95
N ALA A 37 5.53 17.79 -3.37
CA ALA A 37 6.86 17.70 -2.76
C ALA A 37 7.60 19.05 -2.83
N LYS A 38 7.58 19.71 -3.99
CA LYS A 38 8.17 21.04 -4.17
C LYS A 38 7.54 22.10 -3.27
N GLN A 39 6.22 22.03 -3.02
CA GLN A 39 5.54 22.94 -2.08
C GLN A 39 5.96 22.69 -0.63
N LEU A 40 6.23 21.43 -0.27
CA LEU A 40 6.64 21.06 1.08
C LEU A 40 8.13 21.31 1.35
N ASP A 41 8.96 21.37 0.31
CA ASP A 41 10.43 21.38 0.44
C ASP A 41 10.97 22.52 1.31
N THR A 42 10.41 23.74 1.18
CA THR A 42 10.88 24.91 1.94
C THR A 42 10.65 24.77 3.45
N ASN A 43 9.46 24.33 3.86
CA ASN A 43 9.04 24.33 5.27
C ASN A 43 9.16 22.94 5.93
N HIS A 44 9.10 21.88 5.12
CA HIS A 44 9.05 20.49 5.56
C HIS A 44 9.88 19.59 4.62
N PRO A 45 11.20 19.81 4.52
CA PRO A 45 12.07 19.05 3.62
C PRO A 45 12.04 17.54 3.89
N GLY A 46 11.87 17.11 5.15
CA GLY A 46 11.69 15.70 5.49
C GLY A 46 10.39 15.09 4.95
N ALA A 47 9.29 15.86 4.90
CA ALA A 47 8.05 15.42 4.27
C ALA A 47 8.19 15.33 2.75
N ALA A 48 8.88 16.30 2.13
CA ALA A 48 9.18 16.29 0.70
C ALA A 48 10.05 15.08 0.31
N ALA A 49 11.16 14.85 1.04
CA ALA A 49 12.05 13.71 0.82
C ALA A 49 11.31 12.37 0.96
N SER A 50 10.54 12.18 2.04
CA SER A 50 9.76 10.96 2.25
C SER A 50 8.70 10.73 1.18
N LEU A 51 8.12 11.79 0.60
CA LEU A 51 7.18 11.66 -0.52
C LEU A 51 7.90 11.24 -1.81
N LEU A 52 9.06 11.82 -2.09
CA LEU A 52 9.85 11.51 -3.29
C LEU A 52 10.46 10.11 -3.25
N GLU A 53 10.86 9.65 -2.07
CA GLU A 53 11.43 8.31 -1.86
C GLU A 53 10.46 7.20 -2.25
N GLY A 54 9.18 7.29 -1.87
CA GLY A 54 8.16 6.28 -2.18
C GLY A 54 7.31 6.59 -3.42
N LEU A 55 7.72 7.54 -4.25
CA LEU A 55 6.90 8.06 -5.34
C LEU A 55 6.57 6.98 -6.39
N ASP A 56 7.57 6.20 -6.79
CA ASP A 56 7.42 5.21 -7.84
C ASP A 56 6.60 4.00 -7.38
N GLU A 57 6.82 3.55 -6.15
CA GLU A 57 6.11 2.44 -5.52
C GLU A 57 4.63 2.78 -5.34
N THR A 58 4.31 3.98 -4.82
CA THR A 58 2.92 4.38 -4.57
C THR A 58 2.10 4.55 -5.85
N LEU A 59 2.75 4.80 -6.99
CA LEU A 59 2.10 4.89 -8.30
C LEU A 59 2.06 3.57 -9.08
N THR A 60 2.73 2.53 -8.59
CA THR A 60 2.85 1.25 -9.31
C THR A 60 1.50 0.65 -9.66
N VAL A 61 0.53 0.65 -8.73
CA VAL A 61 -0.80 0.08 -8.97
C VAL A 61 -1.56 0.85 -10.07
N THR A 62 -1.42 2.18 -10.11
CA THR A 62 -1.99 3.01 -11.17
C THR A 62 -1.29 2.75 -12.51
N ARG A 63 0.05 2.59 -12.51
CA ARG A 63 0.85 2.27 -13.71
C ARG A 63 0.51 0.88 -14.30
N LEU A 64 0.07 -0.06 -13.47
CA LEU A 64 -0.42 -1.36 -13.93
C LEU A 64 -1.77 -1.28 -14.68
N GLY A 65 -2.40 -0.10 -14.72
CA GLY A 65 -3.65 0.12 -15.45
C GLY A 65 -4.87 -0.54 -14.80
N LEU A 66 -4.82 -0.80 -13.49
CA LEU A 66 -5.98 -1.29 -12.76
C LEU A 66 -7.01 -0.17 -12.61
N SER A 67 -8.28 -0.51 -12.74
CA SER A 67 -9.39 0.45 -12.61
C SER A 67 -10.45 -0.04 -11.63
N GLY A 68 -11.28 0.90 -11.15
CA GLY A 68 -12.46 0.60 -10.34
C GLY A 68 -12.14 -0.15 -9.04
N SER A 69 -13.03 -1.06 -8.67
CA SER A 69 -12.99 -1.69 -7.34
C SER A 69 -11.75 -2.56 -7.04
N LEU A 70 -11.06 -3.04 -8.09
CA LEU A 70 -9.80 -3.76 -7.92
C LEU A 70 -8.68 -2.80 -7.51
N LEU A 71 -8.60 -1.63 -8.17
CA LEU A 71 -7.67 -0.56 -7.83
C LEU A 71 -7.86 -0.09 -6.39
N ASP A 72 -9.11 0.13 -5.97
CA ASP A 72 -9.44 0.55 -4.60
C ASP A 72 -8.97 -0.48 -3.56
N THR A 73 -9.06 -1.78 -3.88
CA THR A 73 -8.58 -2.83 -2.98
C THR A 73 -7.06 -2.75 -2.81
N PHE A 74 -6.31 -2.67 -3.91
CA PHE A 74 -4.84 -2.65 -3.90
C PHE A 74 -4.21 -1.32 -3.46
N LYS A 75 -4.95 -0.21 -3.54
CA LYS A 75 -4.54 1.08 -2.96
C LYS A 75 -4.63 1.14 -1.44
N SER A 76 -5.32 0.16 -0.83
CA SER A 76 -5.51 0.11 0.62
C SER A 76 -4.73 -1.04 1.25
N THR A 77 -4.29 -0.83 2.49
CA THR A 77 -3.75 -1.87 3.38
C THR A 77 -4.85 -2.55 4.21
N ASN A 78 -6.11 -2.13 4.06
CA ASN A 78 -7.22 -2.62 4.88
C ASN A 78 -7.37 -4.15 4.88
N PRO A 79 -7.22 -4.89 3.75
CA PRO A 79 -7.29 -6.35 3.77
C PRO A 79 -6.24 -7.01 4.69
N ILE A 80 -4.99 -6.52 4.65
CA ILE A 80 -3.91 -7.06 5.47
C ILE A 80 -4.05 -6.61 6.93
N GLU A 81 -4.46 -5.37 7.18
CA GLU A 81 -4.69 -4.84 8.53
C GLU A 81 -5.83 -5.55 9.23
N SER A 82 -6.92 -5.83 8.52
CA SER A 82 -8.07 -6.57 9.06
C SER A 82 -7.66 -7.99 9.49
N MET A 83 -6.91 -8.70 8.65
CA MET A 83 -6.36 -10.02 8.98
C MET A 83 -5.42 -9.97 10.20
N ILE A 84 -4.50 -9.00 10.22
CA ILE A 84 -3.54 -8.83 11.32
C ILE A 84 -4.29 -8.48 12.63
N SER A 85 -5.33 -7.65 12.56
CA SER A 85 -6.16 -7.31 13.73
C SER A 85 -6.77 -8.56 14.35
N ILE A 86 -7.38 -9.43 13.55
CA ILE A 86 -7.97 -10.68 14.04
C ILE A 86 -6.89 -11.58 14.66
N ALA A 87 -5.72 -11.68 14.03
CA ALA A 87 -4.61 -12.45 14.59
C ALA A 87 -4.13 -11.89 15.94
N ARG A 88 -4.11 -10.56 16.12
CA ARG A 88 -3.82 -9.93 17.41
C ARG A 88 -4.89 -10.23 18.45
N ASP A 89 -6.16 -10.21 18.08
CA ASP A 89 -7.27 -10.51 18.99
C ASP A 89 -7.19 -11.95 19.51
N VAL A 90 -6.96 -12.90 18.60
CA VAL A 90 -6.80 -14.34 18.94
C VAL A 90 -5.62 -14.57 19.88
N THR A 91 -4.53 -13.82 19.71
CA THR A 91 -3.31 -13.99 20.49
C THR A 91 -3.23 -13.09 21.73
N GLY A 92 -4.15 -12.13 21.88
CA GLY A 92 -4.09 -11.10 22.93
C GLY A 92 -4.16 -11.64 24.36
N ASN A 93 -4.76 -12.82 24.54
CA ASN A 93 -4.86 -13.50 25.85
C ASN A 93 -3.63 -14.36 26.20
N VAL A 94 -2.72 -14.59 25.25
CA VAL A 94 -1.50 -15.37 25.48
C VAL A 94 -0.49 -14.50 26.23
N LYS A 95 -0.37 -14.70 27.55
CA LYS A 95 0.57 -13.95 28.40
C LYS A 95 1.92 -14.63 28.58
N ARG A 96 1.99 -15.96 28.41
CA ARG A 96 3.21 -16.75 28.61
C ARG A 96 3.63 -17.43 27.31
N TRP A 97 4.59 -16.82 26.61
CA TRP A 97 5.21 -17.37 25.41
C TRP A 97 6.38 -18.28 25.79
N LYS A 98 6.35 -19.54 25.35
CA LYS A 98 7.38 -20.53 25.73
C LYS A 98 8.59 -20.53 24.79
N ASN A 99 8.39 -20.27 23.50
CA ASN A 99 9.43 -20.24 22.47
C ASN A 99 8.85 -19.73 21.13
N GLY A 100 9.71 -19.53 20.13
CA GLY A 100 9.29 -19.09 18.79
C GLY A 100 8.33 -20.06 18.08
N LYS A 101 8.43 -21.38 18.31
CA LYS A 101 7.48 -22.35 17.73
C LYS A 101 6.05 -22.11 18.24
N MET A 102 5.90 -21.76 19.51
CA MET A 102 4.61 -21.37 20.08
C MET A 102 4.06 -20.09 19.43
N VAL A 103 4.91 -19.09 19.19
CA VAL A 103 4.52 -17.84 18.50
C VAL A 103 3.96 -18.15 17.11
N VAL A 104 4.69 -18.93 16.30
CA VAL A 104 4.27 -19.29 14.95
C VAL A 104 2.95 -20.05 14.95
N ARG A 105 2.74 -20.99 15.89
CA ARG A 105 1.47 -21.75 16.01
C ARG A 105 0.29 -20.85 16.33
N TRP A 106 0.47 -19.91 17.24
CA TRP A 106 -0.58 -18.96 17.61
C TRP A 106 -0.89 -17.97 16.49
N MET A 107 0.12 -17.49 15.78
CA MET A 107 -0.08 -16.68 14.58
C MET A 107 -0.83 -17.46 13.50
N ALA A 108 -0.45 -18.71 13.22
CA ALA A 108 -1.16 -19.56 12.28
C ALA A 108 -2.62 -19.78 12.70
N ALA A 109 -2.89 -20.04 13.98
CA ALA A 109 -4.26 -20.17 14.49
C ALA A 109 -5.07 -18.87 14.31
N GLY A 110 -4.46 -17.71 14.57
CA GLY A 110 -5.07 -16.40 14.34
C GLY A 110 -5.40 -16.13 12.87
N LEU A 111 -4.49 -16.51 11.96
CA LEU A 111 -4.71 -16.38 10.52
C LEU A 111 -5.80 -17.32 10.00
N LEU A 112 -5.84 -18.56 10.50
CA LEU A 112 -6.92 -19.51 10.18
C LEU A 112 -8.29 -19.03 10.67
N ASP A 113 -8.35 -18.31 11.80
CA ASP A 113 -9.60 -17.72 12.26
C ASP A 113 -10.00 -16.49 11.42
N ALA A 114 -9.03 -15.67 11.02
CA ALA A 114 -9.25 -14.54 10.12
C ALA A 114 -9.79 -14.99 8.76
N GLU A 115 -9.24 -16.07 8.20
CA GLU A 115 -9.63 -16.62 6.90
C GLU A 115 -11.12 -16.92 6.80
N LYS A 116 -11.75 -17.40 7.89
CA LYS A 116 -13.19 -17.71 7.93
C LYS A 116 -14.07 -16.49 7.64
N ARG A 117 -13.55 -15.27 7.81
CA ARG A 117 -14.27 -14.00 7.60
C ARG A 117 -13.94 -13.34 6.27
N PHE A 118 -13.04 -13.93 5.49
CA PHE A 118 -12.61 -13.34 4.23
C PHE A 118 -13.75 -13.33 3.21
N ARG A 119 -13.83 -12.21 2.50
CA ARG A 119 -14.71 -12.04 1.34
C ARG A 119 -13.84 -12.07 0.09
N ARG A 120 -14.47 -12.34 -1.06
CA ARG A 120 -13.79 -12.17 -2.35
C ARG A 120 -13.26 -10.74 -2.46
N VAL A 121 -12.06 -10.61 -3.01
CA VAL A 121 -11.46 -9.32 -3.37
C VAL A 121 -12.44 -8.53 -4.22
N LYS A 122 -12.65 -7.25 -3.91
CA LYS A 122 -13.51 -6.40 -4.75
C LYS A 122 -12.85 -6.26 -6.12
N GLY A 123 -13.64 -6.40 -7.17
CA GLY A 123 -13.10 -6.42 -8.54
C GLY A 123 -12.36 -7.71 -8.90
N TYR A 124 -12.55 -8.82 -8.17
CA TYR A 124 -11.85 -10.09 -8.46
C TYR A 124 -12.01 -10.59 -9.91
N ARG A 125 -13.05 -10.14 -10.63
CA ARG A 125 -13.27 -10.47 -12.05
C ARG A 125 -12.17 -9.89 -12.95
N ASP A 126 -11.50 -8.83 -12.52
CA ASP A 126 -10.43 -8.15 -13.25
C ASP A 126 -9.03 -8.73 -12.93
N MET A 127 -8.95 -9.74 -12.05
CA MET A 127 -7.70 -10.43 -11.69
C MET A 127 -6.91 -11.00 -12.89
N PRO A 128 -7.55 -11.53 -13.95
CA PRO A 128 -6.82 -11.95 -15.16
C PRO A 128 -6.06 -10.80 -15.83
N MET A 129 -6.63 -9.58 -15.83
CA MET A 129 -5.96 -8.39 -16.37
C MET A 129 -4.75 -8.02 -15.53
N LEU A 130 -4.90 -8.01 -14.20
CA LEU A 130 -3.79 -7.79 -13.27
C LEU A 130 -2.64 -8.79 -13.52
N ARG A 131 -2.95 -10.07 -13.68
CA ARG A 131 -1.93 -11.10 -13.96
C ARG A 131 -1.18 -10.87 -15.28
N VAL A 132 -1.85 -10.34 -16.30
CA VAL A 132 -1.20 -9.96 -17.57
C VAL A 132 -0.32 -8.73 -17.36
N ALA A 133 -0.82 -7.70 -16.67
CA ALA A 133 -0.07 -6.48 -16.35
C ALA A 133 1.21 -6.78 -15.55
N LEU A 134 1.10 -7.61 -14.50
CA LEU A 134 2.24 -8.04 -13.68
C LEU A 134 3.28 -8.81 -14.48
N ARG A 135 2.87 -9.70 -15.40
CA ARG A 135 3.80 -10.43 -16.25
C ARG A 135 4.58 -9.49 -17.19
N ARG A 136 3.89 -8.54 -17.82
CA ARG A 136 4.51 -7.51 -18.67
C ARG A 136 5.50 -6.66 -17.86
N HIS A 137 5.08 -6.20 -16.67
CA HIS A 137 5.92 -5.42 -15.77
C HIS A 137 7.17 -6.21 -15.34
N HIS A 138 7.00 -7.46 -14.92
CA HIS A 138 8.11 -8.32 -14.51
C HIS A 138 9.13 -8.54 -15.63
N GLN A 139 8.67 -8.78 -16.87
CA GLN A 139 9.56 -8.90 -18.03
C GLN A 139 10.38 -7.63 -18.26
N GLY A 140 9.77 -6.45 -18.10
CA GLY A 140 10.47 -5.16 -18.21
C GLY A 140 11.50 -4.91 -17.10
N VAL A 141 11.20 -5.32 -15.87
CA VAL A 141 12.15 -5.25 -14.74
C VAL A 141 13.34 -6.19 -14.99
N GLU A 142 13.07 -7.43 -15.41
CA GLU A 142 14.08 -8.42 -15.73
C GLU A 142 14.99 -7.99 -16.90
N SER A 143 14.43 -7.38 -17.95
CA SER A 143 15.25 -6.85 -19.05
C SER A 143 16.14 -5.70 -18.60
N THR A 144 15.64 -4.83 -17.71
CA THR A 144 16.43 -3.72 -17.15
C THR A 144 17.58 -4.26 -16.30
N ARG A 145 17.31 -5.27 -15.46
CA ARG A 145 18.33 -5.89 -14.60
C ARG A 145 19.43 -6.63 -15.37
N ARG A 146 19.11 -7.22 -16.53
CA ARG A 146 20.11 -7.89 -17.39
C ARG A 146 20.95 -6.92 -18.23
N SER A 147 20.50 -5.67 -18.35
CA SER A 147 21.17 -4.64 -19.15
C SER A 147 22.01 -3.68 -18.31
N ALA A 148 22.02 -3.85 -16.98
CA ALA A 148 22.79 -3.11 -15.99
C ALA A 148 23.92 -3.97 -15.43
#